data_AF-A0A3D5ADY2-F1
#
_entry.id   AF-A0A3D5ADY2-F1
#
_cell.length_a   1.000
_cell.length_b   1.000
_cell.length_c   1.000
_cell.angle_alpha   90.00
_cell.angle_beta   90.00
_cell.angle_gamma   90.00
#
_symmetry.space_group_name_H-M   'P 1'
#
loop_
_entity.id
_entity.type
_entity.pdbx_description
1 polymer ?
#
loop_
_entity_poly.entity_id
_entity_poly.type
_entity_poly.pdbx_seq_one_letter_code
_entity_poly.pdbx_strand_id
1 'polypeptide(L)'
;MATYKYAKYTLGQIEAVFNQLGGEDAVDALLRGDKGAKVEDVIIKLFDKNGRRIPPRGLKAAVCDPNRNFHLVQPNIVLSDRFNRLVEALGIESPGCSIGMSGADFEKEVALTKVAFQANELLKTLGEGYPILLPQMDLTTDYGNTLDTAVLPAVERAYTKEFKKFLGGRKFINFRKDDLKGKVSIIEGTRHLALVESMRRGPVVGLYFPNALQGYSVLAQREQMATLPEQFSLAGVETAFAIMMYPGEMARDFNTPGYDLSALQWPGLDCSLDFGAYDDELKFGNGARLGRAYDCCSGGLLFVR
;
A
#
# COMPACT_ATOMS: atom_id res chain seq x y z
N MET A 1 -50.85 -6.92 27.99
CA MET A 1 -49.59 -6.15 27.98
C MET A 1 -49.10 -6.09 26.55
N ALA A 2 -48.88 -4.88 26.00
CA ALA A 2 -48.32 -4.74 24.66
C ALA A 2 -46.85 -5.14 24.68
N THR A 3 -46.49 -6.20 23.96
CA THR A 3 -45.11 -6.61 23.75
C THR A 3 -44.51 -5.79 22.63
N TYR A 4 -43.62 -4.86 22.96
CA TYR A 4 -42.90 -4.08 21.96
C TYR A 4 -41.85 -4.95 21.28
N LYS A 5 -41.82 -4.91 19.93
CA LYS A 5 -40.85 -5.63 19.09
C LYS A 5 -39.39 -5.28 19.42
N TYR A 6 -39.15 -4.12 20.04
CA TYR A 6 -37.81 -3.60 20.38
C TYR A 6 -37.64 -3.32 21.88
N ALA A 7 -38.14 -4.21 22.73
CA ALA A 7 -38.11 -4.07 24.20
C ALA A 7 -36.70 -3.98 24.85
N LYS A 8 -35.62 -4.11 24.07
CA LYS A 8 -34.24 -4.02 24.56
C LYS A 8 -33.74 -2.59 24.78
N TYR A 9 -34.46 -1.58 24.31
CA TYR A 9 -34.07 -0.17 24.39
C TYR A 9 -34.88 0.58 25.46
N THR A 10 -34.22 1.46 26.20
CA THR A 10 -34.88 2.33 27.18
C THR A 10 -35.59 3.52 26.50
N LEU A 11 -36.54 4.15 27.18
CA LEU A 11 -37.20 5.36 26.67
C LEU A 11 -36.19 6.48 26.35
N GLY A 12 -35.17 6.67 27.21
CA GLY A 12 -34.12 7.64 26.94
C GLY A 12 -33.25 7.32 25.72
N GLN A 13 -33.05 6.04 25.38
CA GLN A 13 -32.35 5.66 24.14
C GLN A 13 -33.21 5.91 22.89
N ILE A 14 -34.52 5.75 22.99
CA ILE A 14 -35.46 6.08 21.90
C ILE A 14 -35.50 7.59 21.70
N GLU A 15 -35.58 8.36 22.78
CA GLU A 15 -35.54 9.83 22.75
C GLU A 15 -34.24 10.36 22.12
N ALA A 16 -33.10 9.76 22.45
CA ALA A 16 -31.82 10.12 21.83
C ALA A 16 -31.82 9.91 20.30
N VAL A 17 -32.45 8.84 19.80
CA VAL A 17 -32.60 8.62 18.35
C VAL A 17 -33.51 9.66 17.71
N PHE A 18 -34.63 10.02 18.36
CA PHE A 18 -35.52 11.06 17.86
C PHE A 18 -34.81 12.42 17.76
N ASN A 19 -34.01 12.76 18.78
CA ASN A 19 -33.18 13.96 18.76
C ASN A 19 -32.17 13.94 17.60
N GLN A 20 -31.55 12.80 17.30
CA GLN A 20 -30.64 12.66 16.16
C GLN A 20 -31.35 12.75 14.80
N LEU A 21 -32.62 12.36 14.72
CA LEU A 21 -33.43 12.47 13.50
C LEU A 21 -33.98 13.89 13.27
N GLY A 22 -33.77 14.83 14.21
CA GLY A 22 -34.26 16.20 14.11
C GLY A 22 -35.50 16.50 14.94
N GLY A 23 -35.81 15.69 15.95
CA GLY A 23 -36.94 15.86 16.85
C GLY A 23 -38.26 15.28 16.34
N GLU A 24 -39.33 15.50 17.09
CA GLU A 24 -40.66 14.91 16.86
C GLU A 24 -41.21 15.21 15.46
N ASP A 25 -41.12 16.46 14.99
CA ASP A 25 -41.58 16.87 13.65
C ASP A 25 -40.90 16.09 12.51
N ALA A 26 -39.61 15.78 12.67
CA ALA A 26 -38.84 15.05 11.67
C ALA A 26 -39.19 13.56 11.70
N VAL A 27 -39.42 12.99 12.88
CA VAL A 27 -39.90 11.60 13.05
C VAL A 27 -41.30 11.44 12.47
N ASP A 28 -42.20 12.38 12.72
CA ASP A 28 -43.54 12.38 12.16
C ASP A 28 -43.53 12.46 10.63
N ALA A 29 -42.67 13.31 10.05
CA ALA A 29 -42.47 13.38 8.60
C ALA A 29 -41.88 12.07 8.03
N LEU A 30 -41.01 11.38 8.76
CA LEU A 30 -40.51 10.05 8.38
C LEU A 30 -41.62 9.00 8.40
N LEU A 31 -42.47 9.00 9.42
CA LEU A 31 -43.59 8.05 9.57
C LEU A 31 -44.67 8.25 8.51
N ARG A 32 -44.90 9.50 8.06
CA ARG A 32 -45.79 9.81 6.94
C ARG A 32 -45.20 9.51 5.56
N GLY A 33 -43.89 9.27 5.47
CA GLY A 33 -43.18 9.05 4.21
C GLY A 33 -42.76 10.32 3.48
N ASP A 34 -42.89 11.49 4.10
CA ASP A 34 -42.49 12.80 3.56
C ASP A 34 -40.96 12.97 3.54
N LYS A 35 -40.26 12.24 4.42
CA LYS A 35 -38.80 12.20 4.53
C LYS A 35 -38.30 10.75 4.52
N GLY A 36 -37.02 10.56 4.18
CA GLY A 36 -36.31 9.29 4.35
C GLY A 36 -35.12 9.45 5.30
N ALA A 37 -34.85 8.43 6.12
CA ALA A 37 -33.67 8.37 6.98
C ALA A 37 -32.70 7.32 6.44
N LYS A 38 -31.40 7.64 6.45
CA LYS A 38 -30.33 6.68 6.21
C LYS A 38 -29.54 6.52 7.50
N VAL A 39 -29.31 5.26 7.88
CA VAL A 39 -28.37 4.92 8.94
C VAL A 39 -27.01 4.73 8.29
N GLU A 40 -26.02 5.46 8.78
CA GLU A 40 -24.64 5.36 8.35
C GLU A 40 -23.77 5.06 9.57
N ASP A 41 -22.70 4.31 9.38
CA ASP A 41 -21.76 4.04 10.46
C ASP A 41 -21.05 5.34 10.84
N VAL A 42 -21.20 5.76 12.10
CA VAL A 42 -20.51 6.94 12.66
C VAL A 42 -18.98 6.75 12.65
N ILE A 43 -18.51 5.50 12.69
CA ILE A 43 -17.10 5.13 12.60
C ILE A 43 -16.94 4.19 11.41
N ILE A 44 -16.46 4.72 10.28
CA ILE A 44 -16.10 3.91 9.12
C ILE A 44 -14.79 3.19 9.44
N LYS A 45 -14.86 1.89 9.76
CA LYS A 45 -13.66 1.06 9.87
C LYS A 45 -13.02 0.93 8.50
N LEU A 46 -11.79 1.42 8.37
CA LEU A 46 -11.08 1.33 7.09
C LEU A 46 -10.40 -0.03 6.92
N PHE A 47 -9.81 -0.56 7.99
CA PHE A 47 -9.05 -1.81 7.95
C PHE A 47 -9.62 -2.83 8.93
N ASP A 48 -9.57 -4.10 8.55
CA ASP A 48 -9.95 -5.22 9.41
C ASP A 48 -8.88 -5.48 10.47
N LYS A 49 -9.12 -6.46 11.36
CA LYS A 49 -8.21 -6.80 12.45
C LYS A 49 -6.82 -7.30 12.01
N ASN A 50 -6.65 -7.63 10.73
CA ASN A 50 -5.39 -8.10 10.16
C ASN A 50 -4.71 -7.00 9.31
N GLY A 51 -5.22 -5.76 9.37
CA GLY A 51 -4.72 -4.65 8.58
C GLY A 51 -5.11 -4.67 7.10
N ARG A 52 -6.03 -5.55 6.69
CA ARG A 52 -6.54 -5.55 5.32
C ARG A 52 -7.63 -4.50 5.17
N ARG A 53 -7.60 -3.74 4.08
CA ARG A 53 -8.65 -2.79 3.73
C ARG A 53 -10.00 -3.51 3.66
N ILE A 54 -11.01 -2.93 4.30
CA ILE A 54 -12.41 -3.35 4.17
C ILE A 54 -12.97 -2.75 2.87
N PRO A 55 -13.58 -3.54 1.97
CA PRO A 55 -14.15 -3.00 0.74
C PRO A 55 -15.17 -1.87 1.06
N PRO A 56 -15.02 -0.66 0.49
CA PRO A 56 -16.00 0.40 0.67
C PRO A 56 -17.30 0.03 -0.04
N ARG A 57 -18.40 0.63 0.40
CA ARG A 57 -19.70 0.44 -0.23
C ARG A 57 -19.63 0.90 -1.69
N GLY A 58 -20.09 0.04 -2.61
CA GLY A 58 -20.17 0.38 -4.03
C GLY A 58 -18.89 0.14 -4.83
N LEU A 59 -17.87 -0.51 -4.24
CA LEU A 59 -16.72 -1.03 -4.98
C LEU A 59 -17.22 -1.95 -6.12
N LYS A 60 -16.73 -1.73 -7.35
CA LYS A 60 -17.21 -2.45 -8.55
C LYS A 60 -16.21 -3.48 -9.04
N ALA A 61 -14.93 -3.15 -8.99
CA ALA A 61 -13.88 -4.03 -9.46
C ALA A 61 -13.71 -5.28 -8.57
N ALA A 62 -13.10 -6.32 -9.14
CA ALA A 62 -13.04 -7.65 -8.54
C ALA A 62 -12.23 -7.67 -7.24
N VAL A 63 -12.75 -8.39 -6.25
CA VAL A 63 -12.11 -8.70 -4.97
C VAL A 63 -12.37 -10.16 -4.64
N CYS A 64 -11.41 -10.81 -4.02
CA CYS A 64 -11.52 -12.15 -3.44
C CYS A 64 -11.02 -12.15 -2.00
N ASP A 65 -11.23 -13.26 -1.29
CA ASP A 65 -10.68 -13.42 0.05
C ASP A 65 -9.16 -13.60 -0.01
N PRO A 66 -8.39 -13.00 0.91
CA PRO A 66 -6.94 -13.10 0.91
C PRO A 66 -6.49 -14.50 1.34
N ASN A 67 -5.49 -15.05 0.67
CA ASN A 67 -4.88 -16.31 1.05
C ASN A 67 -3.84 -16.08 2.15
N ARG A 68 -4.15 -16.52 3.37
CA ARG A 68 -3.32 -16.29 4.56
C ARG A 68 -1.99 -17.01 4.55
N ASN A 69 -1.79 -17.99 3.65
CA ASN A 69 -0.48 -18.60 3.48
C ASN A 69 0.52 -17.60 2.90
N PHE A 70 0.06 -16.63 2.11
CA PHE A 70 0.88 -15.55 1.55
C PHE A 70 0.89 -14.39 2.55
N HIS A 71 1.93 -14.32 3.36
CA HIS A 71 2.03 -13.37 4.46
C HIS A 71 3.47 -12.94 4.71
N LEU A 72 3.60 -11.79 5.36
CA LEU A 72 4.88 -11.28 5.82
C LEU A 72 5.05 -11.57 7.30
N VAL A 73 6.29 -11.88 7.66
CA VAL A 73 6.71 -11.97 9.06
C VAL A 73 7.48 -10.70 9.35
N GLN A 74 6.95 -9.86 10.22
CA GLN A 74 7.61 -8.62 10.57
C GLN A 74 8.84 -8.92 11.45
N PRO A 75 10.03 -8.44 11.07
CA PRO A 75 11.25 -8.69 11.80
C PRO A 75 11.36 -7.71 12.97
N ASN A 76 12.33 -7.93 13.87
CA ASN A 76 12.80 -6.83 14.71
C ASN A 76 13.48 -5.79 13.82
N ILE A 77 12.97 -4.56 13.77
CA ILE A 77 13.45 -3.52 12.85
C ILE A 77 14.52 -2.68 13.54
N VAL A 78 15.77 -2.85 13.09
CA VAL A 78 16.88 -1.93 13.39
C VAL A 78 17.02 -0.95 12.23
N LEU A 79 16.60 0.30 12.44
CA LEU A 79 16.48 1.29 11.35
C LEU A 79 17.81 1.61 10.67
N SER A 80 18.89 1.71 11.43
CA SER A 80 20.25 1.89 10.90
C SER A 80 20.65 0.78 9.92
N ASP A 81 20.33 -0.48 10.23
CA ASP A 81 20.59 -1.60 9.31
C ASP A 81 19.78 -1.49 8.02
N ARG A 82 18.51 -1.05 8.11
CA ARG A 82 17.64 -0.88 6.94
C ARG A 82 18.11 0.28 6.07
N PHE A 83 18.55 1.38 6.67
CA PHE A 83 19.18 2.49 5.98
C PHE A 83 20.45 2.04 5.26
N ASN A 84 21.35 1.33 5.94
CA ASN A 84 22.61 0.85 5.37
C ASN A 84 22.38 -0.11 4.19
N ARG A 85 21.37 -0.99 4.29
CA ARG A 85 20.97 -1.88 3.18
C ARG A 85 20.55 -1.09 1.94
N LEU A 86 19.75 -0.04 2.10
CA LEU A 86 19.34 0.82 1.00
C LEU A 86 20.54 1.54 0.36
N VAL A 87 21.41 2.15 1.16
CA VAL A 87 22.60 2.87 0.69
C VAL A 87 23.50 1.92 -0.10
N GLU A 88 23.76 0.72 0.43
CA GLU A 88 24.58 -0.27 -0.25
C GLU A 88 23.93 -0.78 -1.54
N ALA A 89 22.62 -1.03 -1.53
CA ALA A 89 21.87 -1.47 -2.69
C ALA A 89 21.93 -0.43 -3.82
N LEU A 90 21.79 0.86 -3.50
CA LEU A 90 21.87 1.94 -4.49
C LEU A 90 23.31 2.21 -4.96
N GLY A 91 24.32 1.87 -4.15
CA GLY A 91 25.72 2.15 -4.44
C GLY A 91 26.04 3.65 -4.34
N ILE A 92 27.33 3.98 -4.49
CA ILE A 92 27.85 5.32 -4.17
C ILE A 92 27.17 6.42 -5.00
N GLU A 93 26.80 6.17 -6.26
CA GLU A 93 26.03 7.11 -7.09
C GLU A 93 25.24 6.35 -8.17
N SER A 94 24.04 5.85 -7.85
CA SER A 94 23.09 5.51 -8.92
C SER A 94 22.77 6.79 -9.70
N PRO A 95 22.95 6.85 -11.05
CA PRO A 95 22.74 8.07 -11.81
C PRO A 95 21.36 8.70 -11.54
N GLY A 96 21.34 9.97 -11.14
CA GLY A 96 20.10 10.68 -10.83
C GLY A 96 19.42 10.30 -9.51
N CYS A 97 20.12 9.57 -8.62
CA CYS A 97 19.66 9.19 -7.29
C CYS A 97 20.55 9.78 -6.21
N SER A 98 19.96 10.39 -5.19
CA SER A 98 20.65 10.86 -3.99
C SER A 98 19.91 10.39 -2.74
N ILE A 99 20.62 9.82 -1.77
CA ILE A 99 20.01 9.43 -0.48
C ILE A 99 19.43 10.66 0.23
N GLY A 100 20.09 11.82 0.10
CA GLY A 100 19.56 13.12 0.54
C GLY A 100 19.37 13.29 2.06
N MET A 101 19.69 12.29 2.89
CA MET A 101 19.59 12.37 4.35
C MET A 101 20.56 11.44 5.06
N SER A 102 20.86 11.72 6.34
CA SER A 102 21.66 10.83 7.19
C SER A 102 20.81 9.72 7.81
N GLY A 103 21.45 8.67 8.31
CA GLY A 103 20.74 7.62 9.06
C GLY A 103 20.03 8.13 10.33
N ALA A 104 20.62 9.12 11.01
CA ALA A 104 20.00 9.74 12.18
C ALA A 104 18.76 10.58 11.81
N ASP A 105 18.81 11.29 10.68
CA ASP A 105 17.65 12.01 10.17
C ASP A 105 16.55 11.04 9.72
N PHE A 106 16.92 9.91 9.12
CA PHE A 106 15.97 8.85 8.77
C PHE A 106 15.23 8.33 10.01
N GLU A 107 15.95 8.00 11.09
CA GLU A 107 15.33 7.55 12.35
C GLU A 107 14.39 8.58 12.94
N LYS A 108 14.78 9.86 12.90
CA LYS A 108 13.96 10.98 13.37
C LYS A 108 12.68 11.12 12.54
N GLU A 109 12.78 11.12 11.21
CA GLU A 109 11.60 11.23 10.33
C GLU A 109 10.67 10.01 10.43
N VAL A 110 11.21 8.80 10.65
CA VAL A 110 10.41 7.61 10.94
C VAL A 110 9.61 7.81 12.24
N ALA A 111 10.23 8.32 13.30
CA ALA A 111 9.54 8.59 14.56
C ALA A 111 8.41 9.61 14.38
N LEU A 112 8.66 10.71 13.66
CA LEU A 112 7.63 11.72 13.35
C LEU A 112 6.48 11.16 12.51
N THR A 113 6.80 10.32 11.52
CA THR A 113 5.81 9.66 10.67
C THR A 113 4.95 8.68 11.48
N LYS A 114 5.55 7.93 12.40
CA LYS A 114 4.82 7.04 13.32
C LYS A 114 3.87 7.81 14.24
N VAL A 115 4.29 8.96 14.78
CA VAL A 115 3.41 9.81 15.60
C VAL A 115 2.21 10.30 14.79
N ALA A 116 2.43 10.78 13.57
CA ALA A 116 1.35 11.23 12.69
C ALA A 116 0.39 10.09 12.32
N PHE A 117 0.93 8.90 12.04
CA PHE A 117 0.15 7.70 11.76
C PHE A 117 -0.72 7.28 12.96
N GLN A 118 -0.14 7.25 14.16
CA GLN A 118 -0.82 6.84 15.39
C GLN A 118 -1.89 7.84 15.87
N ALA A 119 -1.77 9.11 15.48
CA ALA A 119 -2.76 10.13 15.80
C ALA A 119 -4.09 9.92 15.04
N ASN A 120 -4.13 9.08 13.99
CA ASN A 120 -5.32 8.84 13.21
C ASN A 120 -6.06 7.56 13.68
N GLU A 121 -7.19 7.76 14.36
CA GLU A 121 -8.04 6.68 14.89
C GLU A 121 -8.51 5.67 13.82
N LEU A 122 -8.68 6.10 12.56
CA LEU A 122 -9.12 5.23 11.47
C LEU A 122 -8.06 4.20 11.05
N LEU A 123 -6.80 4.41 11.44
CA LEU A 123 -5.65 3.61 11.01
C LEU A 123 -5.19 2.59 12.05
N LYS A 124 -5.80 2.60 13.25
CA LYS A 124 -5.38 1.74 14.38
C LYS A 124 -5.32 0.24 14.04
N THR A 125 -6.18 -0.24 13.16
CA THR A 125 -6.26 -1.65 12.79
C THR A 125 -5.35 -2.03 11.62
N LEU A 126 -4.70 -1.06 10.94
CA LEU A 126 -3.78 -1.31 9.83
C LEU A 126 -2.47 -1.99 10.28
N GLY A 127 -2.15 -1.94 11.57
CA GLY A 127 -0.94 -2.55 12.14
C GLY A 127 0.30 -1.68 11.95
N GLU A 128 1.48 -2.27 12.20
CA GLU A 128 2.76 -1.58 12.05
C GLU A 128 3.25 -1.67 10.60
N GLY A 129 3.43 -0.53 9.95
CA GLY A 129 4.01 -0.46 8.60
C GLY A 129 5.54 -0.63 8.62
N TYR A 130 6.10 -0.98 7.47
CA TYR A 130 7.55 -1.04 7.25
C TYR A 130 8.09 0.37 7.00
N PRO A 131 8.94 0.93 7.87
CA PRO A 131 9.54 2.23 7.62
C PRO A 131 10.47 2.16 6.42
N ILE A 132 10.20 2.94 5.37
CA ILE A 132 11.03 3.00 4.18
C ILE A 132 11.53 4.41 3.91
N LEU A 133 12.69 4.49 3.27
CA LEU A 133 13.24 5.70 2.70
C LEU A 133 13.17 5.60 1.18
N LEU A 134 12.50 6.58 0.57
CA LEU A 134 12.54 6.83 -0.85
C LEU A 134 13.60 7.91 -1.11
N PRO A 135 14.69 7.63 -1.82
CA PRO A 135 15.73 8.61 -2.10
C PRO A 135 15.22 9.72 -3.01
N GLN A 136 15.96 10.83 -3.06
CA GLN A 136 15.72 11.86 -4.06
C GLN A 136 16.03 11.31 -5.46
N MET A 137 15.02 11.32 -6.33
CA MET A 137 15.11 10.76 -7.68
C MET A 137 14.08 11.39 -8.61
N ASP A 138 14.45 11.64 -9.86
CA ASP A 138 13.50 12.08 -10.90
C ASP A 138 12.88 10.87 -11.60
N LEU A 139 11.60 10.61 -11.31
CA LEU A 139 10.76 9.62 -12.00
C LEU A 139 9.71 10.29 -12.91
N THR A 140 9.68 11.63 -13.00
CA THR A 140 8.64 12.38 -13.72
C THR A 140 8.99 12.54 -15.20
N THR A 141 10.29 12.53 -15.54
CA THR A 141 10.76 12.59 -16.93
C THR A 141 10.52 11.27 -17.70
N ASP A 142 10.99 10.14 -17.17
CA ASP A 142 10.75 8.81 -17.74
C ASP A 142 10.82 7.75 -16.65
N TYR A 143 9.66 7.41 -16.11
CA TYR A 143 9.51 6.48 -15.00
C TYR A 143 10.15 5.11 -15.31
N GLY A 144 9.90 4.61 -16.53
CA GLY A 144 10.36 3.30 -16.95
C GLY A 144 11.88 3.26 -17.12
N ASN A 145 12.47 4.30 -17.69
CA ASN A 145 13.93 4.42 -17.78
C ASN A 145 14.58 4.40 -16.40
N THR A 146 14.05 5.16 -15.44
CA THR A 146 14.59 5.19 -14.07
C THR A 146 14.46 3.84 -13.37
N LEU A 147 13.37 3.11 -13.60
CA LEU A 147 13.24 1.73 -13.12
C LEU A 147 14.34 0.82 -13.69
N ASP A 148 14.53 0.82 -15.00
CA ASP A 148 15.49 -0.06 -15.69
C ASP A 148 16.95 0.26 -15.33
N THR A 149 17.32 1.53 -15.28
CA THR A 149 18.74 1.93 -15.18
C THR A 149 19.23 2.08 -13.75
N ALA A 150 18.34 2.33 -12.77
CA ALA A 150 18.73 2.61 -11.40
C ALA A 150 18.07 1.66 -10.39
N VAL A 151 16.73 1.57 -10.41
CA VAL A 151 15.98 0.89 -9.33
C VAL A 151 16.11 -0.63 -9.40
N LEU A 152 15.78 -1.26 -10.54
CA LEU A 152 15.80 -2.72 -10.66
C LEU A 152 17.20 -3.32 -10.50
N PRO A 153 18.29 -2.70 -11.01
CA PRO A 153 19.64 -3.14 -10.69
C PRO A 153 19.98 -3.06 -9.18
N ALA A 154 19.44 -2.08 -8.45
CA ALA A 154 19.62 -1.98 -7.01
C ALA A 154 18.82 -3.06 -6.25
N VAL A 155 17.60 -3.40 -6.71
CA VAL A 155 16.84 -4.54 -6.20
C VAL A 155 17.62 -5.83 -6.38
N GLU A 156 18.20 -6.07 -7.57
CA GLU A 156 19.02 -7.24 -7.85
C GLU A 156 20.19 -7.37 -6.86
N ARG A 157 20.92 -6.28 -6.62
CA ARG A 157 22.04 -6.26 -5.65
C ARG A 157 21.58 -6.60 -4.24
N ALA A 158 20.50 -5.98 -3.77
CA ALA A 158 19.97 -6.23 -2.43
C ALA A 158 19.52 -7.70 -2.27
N TYR A 159 18.78 -8.21 -3.24
CA TYR A 159 18.25 -9.58 -3.23
C TYR A 159 19.37 -10.63 -3.28
N THR A 160 20.26 -10.52 -4.27
CA THR A 160 21.35 -11.49 -4.43
C THR A 160 22.31 -11.48 -3.26
N LYS A 161 22.54 -10.32 -2.62
CA LYS A 161 23.33 -10.23 -1.38
C LYS A 161 22.66 -10.96 -0.21
N GLU A 162 21.37 -10.71 0.04
CA GLU A 162 20.63 -11.34 1.15
C GLU A 162 20.64 -12.88 1.04
N PHE A 163 20.46 -13.39 -0.18
CA PHE A 163 20.30 -14.82 -0.43
C PHE A 163 21.58 -15.52 -0.94
N LYS A 164 22.75 -14.87 -0.85
CA LYS A 164 24.03 -15.42 -1.31
C LYS A 164 24.41 -16.77 -0.68
N LYS A 165 23.97 -17.02 0.56
CA LYS A 165 24.27 -18.24 1.33
C LYS A 165 23.51 -19.49 0.87
N PHE A 166 22.49 -19.35 0.04
CA PHE A 166 21.68 -20.48 -0.43
C PHE A 166 22.44 -21.25 -1.51
N LEU A 167 22.38 -22.59 -1.45
CA LEU A 167 23.03 -23.47 -2.41
C LEU A 167 22.53 -23.17 -3.84
N GLY A 168 23.44 -22.83 -4.74
CA GLY A 168 23.11 -22.45 -6.13
C GLY A 168 22.89 -20.96 -6.37
N GLY A 169 22.76 -20.15 -5.30
CA GLY A 169 22.53 -18.70 -5.37
C GLY A 169 21.16 -18.35 -5.92
N ARG A 170 20.37 -17.56 -5.18
CA ARG A 170 19.09 -17.08 -5.70
C ARG A 170 19.28 -15.96 -6.72
N LYS A 171 18.38 -15.87 -7.68
CA LYS A 171 18.49 -14.93 -8.82
C LYS A 171 17.35 -13.92 -8.85
N PHE A 172 17.67 -12.73 -9.32
CA PHE A 172 16.65 -11.77 -9.74
C PHE A 172 16.45 -11.87 -11.25
N ILE A 173 15.19 -12.02 -11.68
CA ILE A 173 14.83 -12.08 -13.11
C ILE A 173 13.96 -10.88 -13.46
N ASN A 174 14.54 -9.93 -14.21
CA ASN A 174 13.81 -8.84 -14.83
C ASN A 174 13.30 -9.28 -16.22
N PHE A 175 12.02 -9.64 -16.33
CA PHE A 175 11.40 -10.00 -17.62
C PHE A 175 11.18 -8.81 -18.54
N ARG A 176 11.34 -7.58 -18.06
CA ARG A 176 11.17 -6.32 -18.80
C ARG A 176 12.50 -5.57 -18.97
N LYS A 177 13.63 -6.27 -18.83
CA LYS A 177 14.95 -5.66 -18.94
C LYS A 177 15.10 -4.93 -20.27
N ASP A 178 15.52 -3.66 -20.20
CA ASP A 178 15.73 -2.76 -21.34
C ASP A 178 14.44 -2.49 -22.16
N ASP A 179 13.26 -2.78 -21.59
CA ASP A 179 11.95 -2.65 -22.26
C ASP A 179 11.11 -1.52 -21.65
N LEU A 180 11.45 -0.98 -20.47
CA LEU A 180 10.56 -0.10 -19.72
C LEU A 180 10.55 1.36 -20.19
N LYS A 181 11.64 1.81 -20.82
CA LYS A 181 11.82 3.20 -21.25
C LYS A 181 10.62 3.74 -22.06
N GLY A 182 10.02 4.83 -21.59
CA GLY A 182 8.87 5.48 -22.23
C GLY A 182 7.57 4.66 -22.23
N LYS A 183 7.51 3.53 -21.51
CA LYS A 183 6.38 2.60 -21.50
C LYS A 183 5.60 2.59 -20.19
N VAL A 184 6.18 3.10 -19.11
CA VAL A 184 5.53 3.10 -17.79
C VAL A 184 4.87 4.45 -17.54
N SER A 185 3.56 4.44 -17.29
CA SER A 185 2.81 5.64 -16.90
C SER A 185 2.23 5.54 -15.50
N ILE A 186 2.07 6.68 -14.84
CA ILE A 186 1.40 6.79 -13.54
C ILE A 186 -0.09 6.97 -13.77
N ILE A 187 -0.91 6.23 -13.04
CA ILE A 187 -2.37 6.34 -13.10
C ILE A 187 -2.87 7.46 -12.18
N GLU A 188 -3.78 8.29 -12.69
CA GLU A 188 -4.42 9.35 -11.93
C GLU A 188 -5.24 8.82 -10.75
N GLY A 189 -5.38 9.62 -9.68
CA GLY A 189 -6.14 9.24 -8.49
C GLY A 189 -5.41 8.29 -7.54
N THR A 190 -4.25 7.75 -7.94
CA THR A 190 -3.41 6.89 -7.10
C THR A 190 -2.54 7.67 -6.11
N ARG A 191 -2.46 8.99 -6.28
CA ARG A 191 -1.62 9.96 -5.53
C ARG A 191 -0.11 9.73 -5.67
N HIS A 192 0.28 8.76 -6.48
CA HIS A 192 1.67 8.42 -6.75
C HIS A 192 2.43 9.51 -7.49
N LEU A 193 1.75 10.30 -8.35
CA LEU A 193 2.36 11.46 -9.01
C LEU A 193 2.86 12.50 -7.98
N ALA A 194 2.07 12.75 -6.92
CA ALA A 194 2.46 13.69 -5.87
C ALA A 194 3.64 13.16 -5.03
N LEU A 195 3.73 11.84 -4.86
CA LEU A 195 4.86 11.19 -4.22
C LEU A 195 6.14 11.35 -5.04
N VAL A 196 6.11 11.05 -6.34
CA VAL A 196 7.31 11.18 -7.18
C VAL A 196 7.76 12.63 -7.35
N GLU A 197 6.83 13.60 -7.38
CA GLU A 197 7.19 15.02 -7.35
C GLU A 197 7.84 15.41 -6.01
N SER A 198 7.45 14.78 -4.91
CA SER A 198 8.12 14.95 -3.62
C SER A 198 9.51 14.33 -3.64
N MET A 199 9.67 13.12 -4.16
CA MET A 199 10.97 12.47 -4.36
C MET A 199 11.90 13.29 -5.26
N ARG A 200 11.38 13.99 -6.28
CA ARG A 200 12.19 14.87 -7.13
C ARG A 200 12.81 16.03 -6.34
N ARG A 201 12.11 16.52 -5.30
CA ARG A 201 12.54 17.64 -4.46
C ARG A 201 13.48 17.22 -3.31
N GLY A 202 13.34 16.00 -2.81
CA GLY A 202 14.14 15.49 -1.71
C GLY A 202 13.71 14.07 -1.29
N PRO A 203 14.43 13.46 -0.35
CA PRO A 203 14.05 12.13 0.17
C PRO A 203 12.69 12.17 0.87
N VAL A 204 11.95 11.07 0.77
CA VAL A 204 10.65 10.89 1.42
C VAL A 204 10.71 9.68 2.35
N VAL A 205 10.27 9.86 3.59
CA VAL A 205 10.13 8.79 4.57
C VAL A 205 8.65 8.44 4.72
N GLY A 206 8.34 7.14 4.77
CA GLY A 206 6.97 6.68 4.93
C GLY A 206 6.85 5.32 5.60
N LEU A 207 5.62 4.94 5.94
CA LEU A 207 5.28 3.62 6.45
C LEU A 207 4.58 2.82 5.34
N TYR A 208 5.22 1.74 4.91
CA TYR A 208 4.75 0.89 3.82
C TYR A 208 3.94 -0.31 4.34
N PHE A 209 2.76 -0.50 3.76
CA PHE A 209 1.80 -1.56 4.10
C PHE A 209 1.59 -2.47 2.89
N PRO A 210 2.48 -3.45 2.66
CA PRO A 210 2.49 -4.27 1.45
C PRO A 210 1.21 -5.11 1.25
N ASN A 211 0.59 -5.59 2.34
CA ASN A 211 -0.55 -6.52 2.28
C ASN A 211 -1.91 -5.86 2.51
N ALA A 212 -1.97 -4.53 2.63
CA ALA A 212 -3.21 -3.83 2.96
C ALA A 212 -4.32 -4.10 1.93
N LEU A 213 -3.97 -4.38 0.67
CA LEU A 213 -4.92 -4.63 -0.42
C LEU A 213 -4.81 -6.06 -0.98
N GLN A 214 -4.44 -7.03 -0.15
CA GLN A 214 -4.34 -8.41 -0.60
C GLN A 214 -5.69 -8.96 -1.08
N GLY A 215 -5.72 -9.66 -2.21
CA GLY A 215 -6.96 -10.21 -2.79
C GLY A 215 -7.80 -9.21 -3.57
N TYR A 216 -7.32 -7.99 -3.80
CA TYR A 216 -7.97 -7.01 -4.67
C TYR A 216 -7.37 -7.09 -6.07
N SER A 217 -8.18 -6.98 -7.13
CA SER A 217 -7.64 -6.71 -8.48
C SER A 217 -6.99 -5.33 -8.54
N VAL A 218 -6.04 -5.08 -9.46
CA VAL A 218 -5.40 -3.75 -9.61
C VAL A 218 -6.42 -2.63 -9.76
N LEU A 219 -7.51 -2.85 -10.53
CA LEU A 219 -8.59 -1.86 -10.64
C LEU A 219 -9.29 -1.62 -9.29
N ALA A 220 -9.54 -2.68 -8.52
CA ALA A 220 -10.14 -2.53 -7.20
C ALA A 220 -9.19 -1.83 -6.22
N GLN A 221 -7.88 -2.05 -6.33
CA GLN A 221 -6.86 -1.36 -5.55
C GLN A 221 -6.83 0.14 -5.86
N ARG A 222 -6.95 0.53 -7.14
CA ARG A 222 -7.10 1.93 -7.55
C ARG A 222 -8.40 2.56 -7.04
N GLU A 223 -9.53 1.84 -7.11
CA GLU A 223 -10.82 2.31 -6.58
C GLU A 223 -10.77 2.59 -5.06
N GLN A 224 -9.95 1.86 -4.29
CA GLN A 224 -9.80 2.12 -2.84
C GLN A 224 -9.37 3.56 -2.53
N MET A 225 -8.53 4.14 -3.39
CA MET A 225 -7.91 5.44 -3.15
C MET A 225 -8.93 6.57 -3.00
N ALA A 226 -10.11 6.44 -3.61
CA ALA A 226 -11.19 7.41 -3.49
C ALA A 226 -11.73 7.57 -2.06
N THR A 227 -11.50 6.57 -1.19
CA THR A 227 -12.04 6.55 0.19
C THR A 227 -10.96 6.47 1.27
N LEU A 228 -9.68 6.36 0.86
CA LEU A 228 -8.56 6.34 1.79
C LEU A 228 -8.15 7.77 2.18
N PRO A 229 -7.65 7.99 3.42
CA PRO A 229 -7.09 9.27 3.84
C PRO A 229 -6.01 9.77 2.87
N GLU A 230 -5.92 11.09 2.67
CA GLU A 230 -5.04 11.71 1.67
C GLU A 230 -3.55 11.39 1.84
N GLN A 231 -3.14 11.04 3.06
CA GLN A 231 -1.79 10.63 3.41
C GLN A 231 -1.33 9.33 2.75
N PHE A 232 -2.26 8.55 2.17
CA PHE A 232 -1.91 7.32 1.47
C PHE A 232 -1.65 7.55 -0.03
N SER A 233 -0.58 6.94 -0.53
CA SER A 233 -0.33 6.67 -1.94
C SER A 233 -0.48 5.16 -2.22
N LEU A 234 -0.95 4.81 -3.41
CA LEU A 234 -0.92 3.43 -3.90
C LEU A 234 0.50 3.12 -4.40
N ALA A 235 0.97 1.89 -4.17
CA ALA A 235 2.35 1.54 -4.46
C ALA A 235 2.70 1.52 -5.96
N GLY A 236 3.86 2.09 -6.27
CA GLY A 236 4.69 1.86 -7.44
C GLY A 236 6.12 1.52 -7.00
N VAL A 237 7.09 2.39 -7.29
CA VAL A 237 8.52 2.20 -6.98
C VAL A 237 8.81 1.97 -5.49
N GLU A 238 7.94 2.39 -4.58
CA GLU A 238 8.05 2.17 -3.14
C GLU A 238 8.25 0.69 -2.81
N THR A 239 7.58 -0.20 -3.55
CA THR A 239 7.74 -1.65 -3.42
C THR A 239 9.20 -2.08 -3.65
N ALA A 240 9.86 -1.50 -4.65
CA ALA A 240 11.25 -1.82 -4.95
C ALA A 240 12.18 -1.35 -3.83
N PHE A 241 11.97 -0.15 -3.30
CA PHE A 241 12.75 0.36 -2.15
C PHE A 241 12.48 -0.46 -0.87
N ALA A 242 11.24 -0.89 -0.64
CA ALA A 242 10.91 -1.81 0.43
C ALA A 242 11.66 -3.15 0.27
N ILE A 243 11.73 -3.71 -0.93
CA ILE A 243 12.51 -4.94 -1.19
C ILE A 243 14.01 -4.71 -0.94
N MET A 244 14.57 -3.55 -1.29
CA MET A 244 15.98 -3.24 -1.00
C MET A 244 16.28 -3.23 0.51
N MET A 245 15.37 -2.66 1.31
CA MET A 245 15.53 -2.55 2.76
C MET A 245 15.18 -3.84 3.50
N TYR A 246 14.26 -4.63 2.95
CA TYR A 246 13.65 -5.81 3.57
C TYR A 246 13.63 -7.04 2.64
N PRO A 247 14.75 -7.44 2.01
CA PRO A 247 14.73 -8.53 1.03
C PRO A 247 14.38 -9.88 1.67
N GLY A 248 14.78 -10.12 2.92
CA GLY A 248 14.47 -11.36 3.64
C GLY A 248 12.99 -11.53 4.00
N GLU A 249 12.25 -10.42 4.04
CA GLU A 249 10.84 -10.37 4.37
C GLU A 249 9.97 -10.25 3.12
N MET A 250 10.32 -9.31 2.24
CA MET A 250 9.58 -8.94 1.03
C MET A 250 9.97 -9.77 -0.19
N ALA A 251 10.95 -10.68 -0.11
CA ALA A 251 11.32 -11.54 -1.23
C ALA A 251 11.78 -12.92 -0.76
N ARG A 252 11.10 -13.44 0.28
CA ARG A 252 11.56 -14.61 1.02
C ARG A 252 11.41 -15.92 0.26
N ASP A 253 10.22 -16.21 -0.25
CA ASP A 253 9.89 -17.50 -0.86
C ASP A 253 8.56 -17.40 -1.61
N PHE A 254 8.06 -18.53 -2.12
CA PHE A 254 6.76 -18.61 -2.78
C PHE A 254 5.59 -18.11 -1.90
N ASN A 255 5.68 -18.20 -0.58
CA ASN A 255 4.65 -17.73 0.35
C ASN A 255 4.82 -16.24 0.73
N THR A 256 5.70 -15.51 0.04
CA THR A 256 5.67 -14.05 0.04
C THR A 256 4.59 -13.57 -0.95
N PRO A 257 3.74 -12.61 -0.57
CA PRO A 257 2.74 -12.03 -1.47
C PRO A 257 3.35 -11.51 -2.77
N GLY A 258 2.61 -11.67 -3.88
CA GLY A 258 2.91 -10.92 -5.10
C GLY A 258 2.59 -9.44 -4.90
N TYR A 259 3.46 -8.55 -5.39
CA TYR A 259 3.26 -7.11 -5.25
C TYR A 259 2.87 -6.49 -6.58
N ASP A 260 1.61 -6.06 -6.68
CA ASP A 260 1.14 -5.30 -7.81
C ASP A 260 1.61 -3.85 -7.69
N LEU A 261 2.27 -3.32 -8.73
CA LEU A 261 2.62 -1.90 -8.81
C LEU A 261 1.42 -1.11 -9.32
N SER A 262 0.33 -1.12 -8.55
CA SER A 262 -0.99 -0.70 -9.01
C SER A 262 -1.15 0.79 -9.27
N ALA A 263 -0.21 1.61 -8.82
CA ALA A 263 -0.10 3.00 -9.23
C ALA A 263 0.36 3.19 -10.68
N LEU A 264 0.95 2.15 -11.28
CA LEU A 264 1.56 2.19 -12.60
C LEU A 264 0.69 1.50 -13.63
N GLN A 265 0.98 1.77 -14.89
CA GLN A 265 0.40 1.10 -16.06
C GLN A 265 1.52 0.73 -17.02
N TRP A 266 1.49 -0.53 -17.46
CA TRP A 266 2.32 -1.04 -18.54
C TRP A 266 1.55 -0.93 -19.87
N PRO A 267 2.20 -0.76 -21.05
CA PRO A 267 1.49 -0.67 -22.31
C PRO A 267 0.79 -1.97 -22.65
N GLY A 268 -0.45 -1.83 -23.12
CA GLY A 268 -1.40 -2.93 -23.25
C GLY A 268 -2.55 -2.75 -22.26
N LEU A 269 -3.74 -3.23 -22.62
CA LEU A 269 -4.97 -2.85 -21.92
C LEU A 269 -5.18 -3.56 -20.58
N ASP A 270 -4.43 -4.63 -20.28
CA ASP A 270 -4.87 -5.59 -19.25
C ASP A 270 -3.85 -5.93 -18.15
N CYS A 271 -2.70 -5.25 -18.07
CA CYS A 271 -1.69 -5.51 -17.03
C CYS A 271 -1.09 -4.27 -16.38
N SER A 272 -0.71 -4.38 -15.10
CA SER A 272 0.30 -3.55 -14.44
C SER A 272 1.63 -4.31 -14.32
N LEU A 273 2.65 -3.65 -13.78
CA LEU A 273 3.92 -4.25 -13.38
C LEU A 273 3.80 -4.94 -12.00
N ASP A 274 4.67 -5.90 -11.73
CA ASP A 274 4.66 -6.65 -10.46
C ASP A 274 6.02 -7.22 -10.08
N PHE A 275 6.13 -7.54 -8.78
CA PHE A 275 7.16 -8.41 -8.23
C PHE A 275 6.54 -9.71 -7.72
N GLY A 276 7.19 -10.85 -7.99
CA GLY A 276 6.78 -12.16 -7.50
C GLY A 276 7.97 -12.96 -6.97
N ALA A 277 7.92 -13.35 -5.71
CA ALA A 277 8.94 -14.18 -5.08
C ALA A 277 8.62 -15.67 -5.23
N TYR A 278 9.68 -16.47 -5.37
CA TYR A 278 9.68 -17.92 -5.47
C TYR A 278 10.80 -18.47 -4.58
N ASP A 279 10.86 -19.79 -4.44
CA ASP A 279 11.81 -20.44 -3.52
C ASP A 279 13.29 -20.23 -3.91
N ASP A 280 13.57 -19.94 -5.17
CA ASP A 280 14.92 -19.78 -5.72
C ASP A 280 15.14 -18.44 -6.46
N GLU A 281 14.10 -17.63 -6.62
CA GLU A 281 14.18 -16.41 -7.42
C GLU A 281 13.18 -15.31 -7.02
N LEU A 282 13.50 -14.08 -7.41
CA LEU A 282 12.58 -12.95 -7.41
C LEU A 282 12.39 -12.49 -8.85
N LYS A 283 11.13 -12.39 -9.29
CA LYS A 283 10.75 -11.95 -10.64
C LYS A 283 10.23 -10.53 -10.60
N PHE A 284 10.56 -9.76 -11.64
CA PHE A 284 9.90 -8.51 -11.98
C PHE A 284 9.32 -8.61 -13.39
N GLY A 285 8.05 -8.23 -13.56
CA GLY A 285 7.32 -8.44 -14.80
C GLY A 285 6.06 -7.58 -14.93
N ASN A 286 5.11 -8.08 -15.73
CA ASN A 286 3.81 -7.46 -15.99
C ASN A 286 2.64 -8.46 -15.85
N GLY A 287 2.75 -9.39 -14.91
CA GLY A 287 1.77 -10.41 -14.56
C GLY A 287 0.56 -9.90 -13.79
N ALA A 288 0.59 -8.69 -13.23
CA ALA A 288 -0.52 -8.08 -12.49
C ALA A 288 -1.72 -7.75 -13.40
N ARG A 289 -2.68 -8.68 -13.54
CA ARG A 289 -3.86 -8.51 -14.39
C ARG A 289 -4.82 -7.46 -13.82
N LEU A 290 -5.23 -6.49 -14.64
CA LEU A 290 -5.97 -5.32 -14.14
C LEU A 290 -7.31 -5.68 -13.48
N GLY A 291 -8.12 -6.49 -14.16
CA GLY A 291 -9.49 -6.83 -13.72
C GLY A 291 -9.60 -8.13 -12.92
N ARG A 292 -8.49 -8.85 -12.69
CA ARG A 292 -8.52 -10.15 -11.99
C ARG A 292 -7.92 -10.02 -10.61
N ALA A 293 -8.69 -10.43 -9.60
CA ALA A 293 -8.21 -10.53 -8.23
C ALA A 293 -7.47 -11.86 -8.04
N TYR A 294 -6.30 -11.80 -7.43
CA TYR A 294 -5.56 -12.97 -6.96
C TYR A 294 -5.42 -12.87 -5.44
N ASP A 295 -5.76 -13.95 -4.75
CA ASP A 295 -5.77 -14.06 -3.28
C ASP A 295 -4.38 -13.92 -2.65
N CYS A 296 -3.32 -14.18 -3.44
CA CYS A 296 -1.91 -14.05 -3.06
C CYS A 296 -1.25 -12.72 -3.43
N CYS A 297 -1.92 -11.85 -4.20
CA CYS A 297 -1.35 -10.57 -4.66
C CYS A 297 -1.94 -9.38 -3.91
N SER A 298 -1.14 -8.31 -3.79
CA SER A 298 -1.53 -7.07 -3.13
C SER A 298 -0.85 -5.86 -3.76
N GLY A 299 -1.58 -4.76 -3.89
CA GLY A 299 -0.98 -3.43 -4.04
C GLY A 299 -0.71 -2.84 -2.68
N GLY A 300 0.54 -2.51 -2.41
CA GLY A 300 0.89 -1.86 -1.15
C GLY A 300 0.29 -0.46 -1.03
N LEU A 301 0.20 0.02 0.21
CA LEU A 301 -0.09 1.42 0.51
C LEU A 301 1.13 2.05 1.18
N LEU A 302 1.50 3.26 0.78
CA LEU A 302 2.49 4.07 1.50
C LEU A 302 1.77 5.19 2.25
N PHE A 303 1.96 5.26 3.56
CA PHE A 303 1.59 6.42 4.37
C PHE A 303 2.76 7.41 4.44
N VAL A 304 2.51 8.67 4.11
CA VAL A 304 3.45 9.79 4.28
C VAL A 304 2.82 10.87 5.17
N ARG A 305 3.66 11.57 5.95
CA ARG A 305 3.24 12.63 6.87
C ARG A 305 2.95 13.94 6.15
#